data_AF-A0A916Y5L3-F1
#
_entry.id   AF-A0A916Y5L3-F1
#
_cell.length_a   1.000
_cell.length_b   1.000
_cell.length_c   1.000
_cell.angle_alpha   90.00
_cell.angle_beta   90.00
_cell.angle_gamma   90.00
#
_symmetry.space_group_name_H-M   'P 1'
#
loop_
_entity.id
_entity.type
_entity.pdbx_description
1 polymer ?
#
loop_
_entity_poly.entity_id
_entity_poly.type
_entity_poly.pdbx_seq_one_letter_code
_entity_poly.pdbx_strand_id
1 'polypeptide(L)'
;MRKINYSLLVKAIFPIGILLFFILKSELRTEGDFGGLVGGIKMLCFLFFGVVLFLVTSIKSIRRIKEGKNRKESKVILFSLVIATLIGVSSFWFPYNFFDKEPEFIALDKIGNKLTLADGKYMLKSKEIEWTTITRGKYRINTDTIFLAIDNERYYCKRALKYFIQDENLIPIYLNRIETDSTEFLKIVRKVKN
;
A
#
# COMPACT_ATOMS: atom_id res chain seq x y z
N MET A 1 -1.58 3.56 46.70
CA MET A 1 -1.56 3.58 45.21
C MET A 1 -2.70 2.71 44.68
N ARG A 2 -3.63 3.27 43.87
CA ARG A 2 -4.73 2.49 43.28
C ARG A 2 -4.15 1.47 42.30
N LYS A 3 -4.39 0.17 42.55
CA LYS A 3 -3.99 -0.92 41.65
C LYS A 3 -4.61 -0.68 40.27
N ILE A 4 -3.77 -0.40 39.28
CA ILE A 4 -4.18 -0.32 37.88
C ILE A 4 -4.70 -1.71 37.50
N ASN A 5 -5.95 -1.78 37.05
CA ASN A 5 -6.57 -3.05 36.71
C ASN A 5 -6.09 -3.49 35.32
N TYR A 6 -5.00 -4.27 35.27
CA TYR A 6 -4.36 -4.74 34.04
C TYR A 6 -5.32 -5.53 33.11
N SER A 7 -6.36 -6.17 33.66
CA SER A 7 -7.42 -6.84 32.87
C SER A 7 -8.16 -5.86 31.94
N LEU A 8 -8.31 -4.61 32.37
CA LEU A 8 -9.02 -3.55 31.65
C LEU A 8 -8.15 -2.97 30.51
N LEU A 9 -6.86 -2.81 30.75
CA LEU A 9 -5.89 -2.43 29.72
C LEU A 9 -5.83 -3.49 28.62
N VAL A 10 -5.75 -4.77 28.97
CA VAL A 10 -5.74 -5.86 27.99
C VAL A 10 -7.03 -5.87 27.16
N LYS A 11 -8.20 -5.65 27.77
CA LYS A 11 -9.48 -5.58 27.04
C LYS A 11 -9.60 -4.38 26.10
N ALA A 12 -8.89 -3.28 26.36
CA ALA A 12 -8.87 -2.09 25.51
C ALA A 12 -7.78 -2.17 24.43
N ILE A 13 -6.64 -2.81 24.74
CA ILE A 13 -5.51 -2.98 23.82
C ILE A 13 -5.79 -4.08 22.81
N PHE A 14 -6.51 -5.14 23.17
CA PHE A 14 -6.78 -6.26 22.27
C PHE A 14 -7.54 -5.87 20.98
N PRO A 15 -8.63 -5.07 21.04
CA PRO A 15 -9.30 -4.56 19.83
C PRO A 15 -8.39 -3.65 19.00
N ILE A 16 -7.60 -2.79 19.64
CA ILE A 16 -6.66 -1.87 18.99
C ILE A 16 -5.53 -2.65 18.29
N GLY A 17 -5.01 -3.68 18.96
CA GLY A 17 -3.97 -4.57 18.44
C GLY A 17 -4.47 -5.41 17.27
N ILE A 18 -5.72 -5.87 17.30
CA ILE A 18 -6.36 -6.53 16.14
C ILE A 18 -6.50 -5.55 14.98
N LEU A 19 -6.99 -4.33 15.22
CA LEU A 19 -7.11 -3.27 14.22
C LEU A 19 -5.76 -2.92 13.58
N LEU A 20 -4.73 -2.69 14.41
CA LEU A 20 -3.37 -2.41 13.95
C LEU A 20 -2.75 -3.58 13.20
N PHE A 21 -2.97 -4.82 13.67
CA PHE A 21 -2.51 -6.03 12.98
C PHE A 21 -3.12 -6.15 11.58
N PHE A 22 -4.41 -5.82 11.41
CA PHE A 22 -5.07 -5.83 10.11
C PHE A 22 -4.63 -4.68 9.21
N ILE A 23 -4.37 -3.49 9.76
CA ILE A 23 -3.77 -2.37 9.02
C ILE A 23 -2.38 -2.77 8.50
N LEU A 24 -1.50 -3.26 9.37
CA LEU A 24 -0.16 -3.74 8.99
C LEU A 24 -0.21 -4.89 7.98
N LYS A 25 -1.19 -5.80 8.12
CA LYS A 25 -1.37 -6.91 7.17
C LYS A 25 -1.98 -6.47 5.84
N SER A 26 -2.72 -5.36 5.78
CA SER A 26 -3.20 -4.77 4.53
C SER A 26 -2.07 -4.13 3.71
N GLU A 27 -0.97 -3.73 4.35
CA GLU A 27 0.25 -3.29 3.67
C GLU A 27 1.08 -4.46 3.11
N LEU A 28 0.91 -5.68 3.66
CA LEU A 28 1.52 -6.91 3.13
C LEU A 28 0.79 -7.38 1.87
N ARG A 29 1.24 -6.84 0.74
CA ARG A 29 0.73 -7.06 -0.61
C ARG A 29 0.89 -8.53 -1.05
N THR A 30 -0.19 -9.32 -1.01
CA THR A 30 -0.26 -10.59 -1.77
C THR A 30 -0.67 -10.29 -3.20
N GLU A 31 0.26 -10.38 -4.16
CA GLU A 31 -0.01 -10.13 -5.58
C GLU A 31 -0.28 -11.43 -6.37
N GLY A 32 -1.27 -11.38 -7.28
CA GLY A 32 -1.76 -12.46 -8.16
C GLY A 32 -3.29 -12.41 -8.30
N ASP A 33 -3.89 -13.09 -9.27
CA ASP A 33 -5.37 -13.12 -9.48
C ASP A 33 -6.12 -13.68 -8.24
N PHE A 34 -5.48 -14.57 -7.47
CA PHE A 34 -5.96 -15.02 -6.16
C PHE A 34 -5.76 -13.98 -5.04
N GLY A 35 -4.78 -13.08 -5.18
CA GLY A 35 -4.43 -12.07 -4.17
C GLY A 35 -5.46 -10.96 -4.03
N GLY A 36 -6.14 -10.59 -5.12
CA GLY A 36 -7.26 -9.64 -5.10
C GLY A 36 -8.50 -10.19 -4.41
N LEU A 37 -8.82 -11.46 -4.66
CA LEU A 37 -9.98 -12.14 -4.07
C LEU A 37 -9.75 -12.43 -2.57
N VAL A 38 -8.56 -12.91 -2.21
CA VAL A 38 -8.15 -13.09 -0.80
C VAL A 38 -8.06 -11.74 -0.08
N GLY A 39 -7.59 -10.68 -0.75
CA GLY A 39 -7.58 -9.31 -0.24
C GLY A 39 -9.00 -8.78 0.02
N GLY A 40 -9.91 -8.99 -0.92
CA GLY A 40 -11.34 -8.63 -0.80
C GLY A 40 -12.05 -9.37 0.32
N ILE A 41 -11.84 -10.69 0.45
CA ILE A 41 -12.39 -11.49 1.56
C ILE A 41 -11.83 -11.01 2.90
N LYS A 42 -10.51 -10.74 3.00
CA LYS A 42 -9.90 -10.20 4.23
C LYS A 42 -10.51 -8.85 4.61
N MET A 43 -10.71 -7.97 3.63
CA MET A 43 -11.37 -6.67 3.80
C MET A 43 -12.82 -6.82 4.27
N LEU A 44 -13.59 -7.71 3.65
CA LEU A 44 -14.97 -8.01 4.03
C LEU A 44 -15.06 -8.58 5.44
N CYS A 45 -14.20 -9.55 5.79
CA CYS A 45 -14.13 -10.07 7.14
C CYS A 45 -13.74 -8.97 8.15
N PHE A 46 -12.78 -8.11 7.81
CA PHE A 46 -12.38 -7.00 8.67
C PHE A 46 -13.52 -6.00 8.88
N LEU A 47 -14.23 -5.63 7.81
CA LEU A 47 -15.42 -4.78 7.89
C LEU A 47 -16.51 -5.43 8.74
N PHE A 48 -16.83 -6.71 8.49
CA PHE A 48 -17.91 -7.38 9.19
C PHE A 48 -17.58 -7.61 10.67
N PHE A 49 -16.45 -8.24 10.98
CA PHE A 49 -16.05 -8.49 12.37
C PHE A 49 -15.69 -7.20 13.11
N GLY A 50 -15.01 -6.26 12.44
CA GLY A 50 -14.64 -4.96 13.01
C GLY A 50 -15.85 -4.10 13.36
N VAL A 51 -16.83 -3.98 12.45
CA VAL A 51 -18.07 -3.23 12.68
C VAL A 51 -18.92 -3.89 13.77
N VAL A 52 -19.06 -5.22 13.75
CA VAL A 52 -19.81 -5.95 14.79
C VAL A 52 -19.18 -5.76 16.17
N LEU A 53 -17.86 -5.94 16.29
CA LEU A 53 -17.13 -5.68 17.55
C LEU A 53 -17.27 -4.23 17.98
N PHE A 54 -17.13 -3.28 17.06
CA PHE A 54 -17.29 -1.85 17.33
C PHE A 54 -18.68 -1.54 17.92
N LEU A 55 -19.74 -2.04 17.29
CA LEU A 55 -21.12 -1.82 17.71
C LEU A 55 -21.39 -2.45 19.09
N VAL A 56 -21.02 -3.72 19.28
CA VAL A 56 -21.22 -4.42 20.56
C VAL A 56 -20.49 -3.70 21.69
N THR A 57 -19.25 -3.29 21.46
CA THR A 57 -18.43 -2.62 22.49
C THR A 57 -18.94 -1.22 22.79
N SER A 58 -19.40 -0.50 21.77
CA SER A 58 -20.01 0.83 21.92
C SER A 58 -21.34 0.76 22.68
N ILE A 59 -22.25 -0.13 22.28
CA ILE A 59 -23.56 -0.31 22.94
C ILE A 59 -23.37 -0.68 24.42
N LYS A 60 -22.46 -1.63 24.71
CA LYS A 60 -22.18 -2.06 26.09
C LYS A 60 -21.60 -0.93 26.94
N SER A 61 -20.72 -0.11 26.36
CA SER A 61 -20.12 1.03 27.05
C SER A 61 -21.13 2.15 27.30
N ILE A 62 -22.00 2.44 26.32
CA ILE A 62 -23.10 3.42 26.48
C ILE A 62 -24.08 2.95 27.55
N ARG A 63 -24.47 1.67 27.54
CA ARG A 63 -25.38 1.10 28.55
C ARG A 63 -24.81 1.21 29.96
N ARG A 64 -23.54 0.87 30.15
CA ARG A 64 -22.84 1.05 31.44
C ARG A 64 -22.83 2.51 31.92
N ILE A 65 -22.63 3.46 31.01
CA ILE A 65 -22.69 4.90 31.32
C ILE A 65 -24.10 5.31 31.78
N LYS A 66 -25.15 4.83 31.09
CA LYS A 66 -26.56 5.10 31.46
C LYS A 66 -26.91 4.49 32.82
N GLU A 67 -26.42 3.28 33.10
CA GLU A 67 -26.62 2.58 34.38
C GLU A 67 -25.73 3.11 35.52
N GLY A 68 -24.90 4.12 35.28
CA GLY A 68 -24.00 4.72 36.28
C GLY A 68 -22.80 3.82 36.68
N LYS A 69 -22.68 2.62 36.12
CA LYS A 69 -21.63 1.64 36.43
C LYS A 69 -20.37 1.94 35.61
N ASN A 70 -19.22 2.03 36.27
CA ASN A 70 -17.91 2.20 35.62
C ASN A 70 -17.88 3.34 34.58
N ARG A 71 -18.48 4.49 34.91
CA ARG A 71 -18.69 5.62 33.99
C ARG A 71 -17.37 6.17 33.42
N LYS A 72 -16.32 6.27 34.24
CA LYS A 72 -15.00 6.72 33.78
C LYS A 72 -14.35 5.75 32.79
N GLU A 73 -14.36 4.45 33.09
CA GLU A 73 -13.80 3.40 32.22
C GLU A 73 -14.53 3.33 30.88
N SER A 74 -15.86 3.37 30.91
CA SER A 74 -16.67 3.28 29.70
C SER A 74 -16.46 4.48 28.77
N LYS A 75 -16.20 5.68 29.33
CA LYS A 75 -15.82 6.86 28.55
C LYS A 75 -14.44 6.70 27.88
N VAL A 76 -13.46 6.15 28.61
CA VAL A 76 -12.11 5.90 28.04
C VAL A 76 -12.20 4.89 26.90
N ILE A 77 -12.94 3.78 27.08
CA ILE A 77 -13.13 2.77 26.05
C ILE A 77 -13.77 3.38 24.79
N LEU A 78 -14.84 4.18 24.95
CA LEU A 78 -15.51 4.88 23.84
C LEU A 78 -14.55 5.84 23.13
N PHE A 79 -13.76 6.61 23.87
CA PHE A 79 -12.80 7.55 23.30
C PHE A 79 -11.71 6.84 22.49
N SER A 80 -11.16 5.74 23.03
CA SER A 80 -10.20 4.89 22.32
C SER A 80 -10.77 4.28 21.04
N LEU A 81 -12.04 3.84 21.09
CA LEU A 81 -12.77 3.35 19.90
C LEU A 81 -12.87 4.42 18.81
N VAL A 82 -13.26 5.65 19.17
CA VAL A 82 -13.37 6.76 18.21
C VAL A 82 -12.02 7.08 17.56
N ILE A 83 -10.95 7.19 18.35
CA ILE A 83 -9.60 7.45 17.80
C ILE A 83 -9.16 6.31 16.87
N ALA A 84 -9.37 5.06 17.27
CA ALA A 84 -9.02 3.91 16.44
C ALA A 84 -9.79 3.90 15.11
N THR A 85 -11.08 4.27 15.13
CA THR A 85 -11.88 4.42 13.91
C THR A 85 -11.38 5.56 13.03
N LEU A 86 -11.05 6.73 13.60
CA LEU A 86 -10.50 7.86 12.84
C LEU A 86 -9.18 7.49 12.16
N ILE A 87 -8.28 6.81 12.89
CA ILE A 87 -7.03 6.30 12.34
C ILE A 87 -7.32 5.30 11.22
N GLY A 88 -8.18 4.31 11.45
CA GLY A 88 -8.55 3.31 10.44
C GLY A 88 -9.13 3.94 9.17
N VAL A 89 -10.07 4.88 9.30
CA VAL A 89 -10.65 5.62 8.16
C VAL A 89 -9.60 6.46 7.45
N SER A 90 -8.69 7.11 8.17
CA SER A 90 -7.59 7.87 7.55
C SER A 90 -6.61 6.98 6.77
N SER A 91 -6.37 5.75 7.22
CA SER A 91 -5.59 4.75 6.47
C SER A 91 -6.27 4.32 5.18
N PHE A 92 -7.61 4.28 5.14
CA PHE A 92 -8.37 4.07 3.90
C PHE A 92 -8.40 5.29 2.98
N TRP A 93 -8.30 6.49 3.55
CA TRP A 93 -8.28 7.76 2.81
C TRP A 93 -6.88 8.17 2.32
N PHE A 94 -5.83 7.40 2.64
CA PHE A 94 -4.53 7.64 2.00
C PHE A 94 -4.69 7.47 0.49
N PRO A 95 -4.39 8.52 -0.28
CA PRO A 95 -4.68 8.52 -1.70
C PRO A 95 -3.93 7.37 -2.37
N TYR A 96 -4.69 6.38 -2.83
CA TYR A 96 -4.30 5.39 -3.83
C TYR A 96 -4.01 6.04 -5.21
N ASN A 97 -3.69 7.35 -5.23
CA ASN A 97 -3.71 8.25 -6.37
C ASN A 97 -2.46 8.17 -7.24
N PHE A 98 -1.96 6.95 -7.47
CA PHE A 98 -1.17 6.73 -8.68
C PHE A 98 -2.05 6.21 -9.83
N PHE A 99 -3.22 5.62 -9.55
CA PHE A 99 -4.02 4.92 -10.56
C PHE A 99 -5.34 5.60 -10.96
N ASP A 100 -5.75 6.70 -10.33
CA ASP A 100 -6.99 7.41 -10.70
C ASP A 100 -6.85 8.25 -11.98
N LYS A 101 -5.61 8.45 -12.45
CA LYS A 101 -5.35 9.09 -13.74
C LYS A 101 -4.99 8.03 -14.77
N GLU A 102 -5.52 8.19 -15.98
CA GLU A 102 -5.13 7.32 -17.08
C GLU A 102 -3.61 7.39 -17.29
N PRO A 103 -2.93 6.23 -17.33
CA PRO A 103 -1.49 6.21 -17.51
C PRO A 103 -1.12 6.70 -18.91
N GLU A 104 -0.24 7.67 -18.96
CA GLU A 104 0.36 8.21 -20.18
C GLU A 104 1.22 7.15 -20.85
N PHE A 105 2.03 6.47 -20.06
CA PHE A 105 3.01 5.50 -20.54
C PHE A 105 2.95 4.23 -19.69
N ILE A 106 2.98 3.07 -20.35
CA ILE A 106 3.11 1.79 -19.69
C ILE A 106 4.15 0.94 -20.42
N ALA A 107 5.13 0.47 -19.67
CA ALA A 107 6.00 -0.62 -20.08
C ALA A 107 5.95 -1.76 -19.06
N LEU A 108 5.96 -3.00 -19.53
CA LEU A 108 5.90 -4.20 -18.68
C LEU A 108 6.69 -5.35 -19.27
N ASP A 109 7.15 -6.26 -18.42
CA ASP A 109 7.87 -7.47 -18.83
C ASP A 109 7.08 -8.75 -18.50
N LYS A 110 7.61 -9.91 -18.91
CA LYS A 110 6.99 -11.23 -18.69
C LYS A 110 6.96 -11.65 -17.21
N ILE A 111 7.85 -11.10 -16.38
CA ILE A 111 8.00 -11.47 -14.96
C ILE A 111 7.05 -10.64 -14.08
N GLY A 112 6.50 -9.54 -14.60
CA GLY A 112 5.54 -8.67 -13.93
C GLY A 112 6.14 -7.37 -13.42
N ASN A 113 7.36 -7.02 -13.85
CA ASN A 113 7.89 -5.68 -13.71
C ASN A 113 7.03 -4.72 -14.55
N LYS A 114 6.77 -3.52 -14.01
CA LYS A 114 5.93 -2.52 -14.67
C LYS A 114 6.43 -1.12 -14.38
N LEU A 115 6.70 -0.34 -15.43
CA LEU A 115 6.90 1.10 -15.35
C LEU A 115 5.64 1.80 -15.86
N THR A 116 5.06 2.63 -15.01
CA THR A 116 3.94 3.50 -15.36
C THR A 116 4.36 4.95 -15.20
N LEU A 117 4.10 5.80 -16.19
CA LEU A 117 4.30 7.24 -16.11
C LEU A 117 2.96 7.96 -16.25
N ALA A 118 2.76 9.02 -15.47
CA ALA A 118 1.61 9.92 -15.55
C ALA A 118 1.97 11.26 -14.89
N ASP A 119 1.64 12.39 -15.53
CA ASP A 119 1.69 13.74 -14.93
C ASP A 119 3.06 14.08 -14.30
N GLY A 120 4.15 13.75 -15.01
CA GLY A 120 5.52 13.97 -14.53
C GLY A 120 5.96 13.08 -13.36
N LYS A 121 5.13 12.11 -12.96
CA LYS A 121 5.41 11.11 -11.91
C LYS A 121 5.51 9.69 -12.46
N TYR A 122 6.39 8.88 -11.89
CA TYR A 122 6.54 7.48 -12.22
C TYR A 122 6.15 6.57 -11.07
N MET A 123 5.77 5.35 -11.41
CA MET A 123 5.70 4.21 -10.53
C MET A 123 6.40 3.03 -11.22
N LEU A 124 7.46 2.55 -10.59
CA LEU A 124 8.19 1.36 -11.00
C LEU A 124 7.87 0.24 -10.02
N LYS A 125 7.19 -0.78 -10.52
CA LYS A 125 6.95 -2.04 -9.83
C LYS A 125 8.01 -3.04 -10.28
N SER A 126 8.87 -3.47 -9.36
CA SER A 126 9.88 -4.50 -9.58
C SER A 126 9.49 -5.76 -8.80
N LYS A 127 9.31 -6.88 -9.49
CA LYS A 127 9.04 -8.19 -8.90
C LYS A 127 10.34 -8.97 -8.80
N GLU A 128 10.67 -9.37 -7.58
CA GLU A 128 11.71 -10.34 -7.26
C GLU A 128 11.05 -11.65 -6.82
N ILE A 129 11.84 -12.73 -6.78
CA ILE A 129 11.36 -14.12 -6.59
C ILE A 129 10.31 -14.25 -5.48
N GLU A 130 10.51 -13.54 -4.35
CA GLU A 130 9.61 -13.60 -3.19
C GLU A 130 8.99 -12.26 -2.77
N TRP A 131 9.38 -11.13 -3.38
CA TRP A 131 8.88 -9.81 -2.97
C TRP A 131 8.68 -8.85 -4.14
N THR A 132 7.71 -7.96 -4.00
CA THR A 132 7.46 -6.89 -4.96
C THR A 132 7.80 -5.55 -4.34
N THR A 133 8.69 -4.81 -5.00
CA THR A 133 9.06 -3.44 -4.62
C THR A 133 8.30 -2.44 -5.50
N ILE A 134 7.69 -1.42 -4.89
CA ILE A 134 7.09 -0.29 -5.61
C ILE A 134 7.90 0.97 -5.31
N THR A 135 8.52 1.54 -6.33
CA THR A 135 9.22 2.82 -6.25
C THR A 135 8.38 3.88 -6.95
N ARG A 136 8.30 5.09 -6.37
CA ARG A 136 7.57 6.22 -6.95
C ARG A 136 8.42 7.48 -6.89
N GLY A 137 8.26 8.36 -7.86
CA GLY A 137 8.98 9.63 -7.87
C GLY A 137 8.65 10.47 -9.09
N LYS A 138 9.52 11.43 -9.42
CA LYS A 138 9.41 12.25 -10.63
C LYS A 138 10.22 11.63 -11.77
N TYR A 139 9.72 11.76 -12.99
CA TYR A 139 10.48 11.40 -14.19
C TYR A 139 10.69 12.60 -15.10
N ARG A 140 11.65 12.45 -16.03
CA ARG A 140 11.83 13.32 -17.18
C ARG A 140 12.02 12.45 -18.41
N ILE A 141 11.45 12.84 -19.54
CA ILE A 141 11.70 12.19 -20.83
C ILE A 141 12.51 13.17 -21.67
N ASN A 142 13.70 12.75 -22.09
CA ASN A 142 14.38 13.33 -23.23
C ASN A 142 14.10 12.43 -24.44
N THR A 143 14.21 12.98 -25.64
CA THR A 143 13.95 12.38 -26.97
C THR A 143 13.77 10.85 -27.00
N ASP A 144 14.79 10.11 -26.55
CA ASP A 144 14.89 8.65 -26.54
C ASP A 144 15.18 8.06 -25.15
N THR A 145 15.21 8.87 -24.09
CA THR A 145 15.69 8.44 -22.76
C THR A 145 14.76 8.91 -21.65
N ILE A 146 14.32 7.97 -20.82
CA ILE A 146 13.52 8.21 -19.61
C ILE A 146 14.47 8.27 -18.40
N PHE A 147 14.41 9.35 -17.64
CA PHE A 147 15.14 9.54 -16.40
C PHE A 147 14.18 9.40 -15.22
N LEU A 148 14.50 8.53 -14.27
CA LEU A 148 13.76 8.36 -13.03
C LEU A 148 14.56 8.95 -11.87
N ALA A 149 13.94 9.80 -11.06
CA ALA A 149 14.52 10.24 -9.80
C ALA A 149 14.42 9.10 -8.78
N ILE A 150 15.42 8.21 -8.79
CA ILE A 150 15.59 7.07 -7.88
C ILE A 150 16.87 7.28 -7.08
N ASP A 151 16.88 6.94 -5.79
CA ASP A 151 18.06 7.17 -4.95
C ASP A 151 19.17 6.13 -5.17
N ASN A 152 18.81 4.90 -5.54
CA ASN A 152 19.75 3.80 -5.72
C ASN A 152 19.38 2.87 -6.88
N GLU A 153 20.32 2.58 -7.78
CA GLU A 153 20.15 1.55 -8.81
C GLU A 153 20.14 0.15 -8.19
N ARG A 154 19.41 -0.80 -8.80
CA ARG A 154 19.48 -2.21 -8.48
C ARG A 154 19.39 -3.03 -9.75
N TYR A 155 20.54 -3.61 -10.13
CA TYR A 155 20.69 -4.37 -11.36
C TYR A 155 19.75 -5.57 -11.46
N TYR A 156 19.75 -6.46 -10.47
CA TYR A 156 18.91 -7.66 -10.46
C TYR A 156 17.41 -7.33 -10.46
N CYS A 157 17.03 -6.14 -9.98
CA CYS A 157 15.66 -5.66 -9.93
C CYS A 157 15.27 -4.88 -11.20
N LYS A 158 16.17 -4.82 -12.19
CA LYS A 158 16.06 -4.02 -13.42
C LYS A 158 15.70 -2.55 -13.14
N ARG A 159 16.20 -2.04 -12.00
CA ARG A 159 15.96 -0.67 -11.52
C ARG A 159 17.15 0.20 -11.86
N ALA A 160 16.98 1.06 -12.85
CA ALA A 160 18.01 1.98 -13.34
C ALA A 160 17.56 3.44 -13.18
N LEU A 161 18.51 4.36 -13.12
CA LEU A 161 18.22 5.79 -13.16
C LEU A 161 17.72 6.24 -14.54
N LYS A 162 18.13 5.50 -15.58
CA LYS A 162 17.92 5.85 -16.98
C LYS A 162 17.45 4.64 -17.76
N TYR A 163 16.52 4.86 -18.68
CA TYR A 163 16.03 3.84 -19.62
C TYR A 163 16.07 4.41 -21.03
N PHE A 164 16.76 3.74 -21.93
CA PHE A 164 16.78 4.06 -23.35
C PHE A 164 15.59 3.40 -24.07
N ILE A 165 14.93 4.15 -24.93
CA ILE A 165 13.77 3.70 -25.71
C ILE A 165 14.27 3.23 -27.07
N GLN A 166 14.22 1.93 -27.33
CA GLN A 166 14.61 1.34 -28.61
C GLN A 166 13.61 0.29 -29.07
N ASP A 167 13.00 0.45 -30.24
CA ASP A 167 12.11 -0.55 -30.87
C ASP A 167 11.06 -1.12 -29.91
N GLU A 168 10.45 -0.22 -29.12
CA GLU A 168 9.46 -0.53 -28.08
C GLU A 168 10.00 -1.21 -26.81
N ASN A 169 11.31 -1.33 -26.67
CA ASN A 169 11.95 -1.84 -25.46
C ASN A 169 12.52 -0.68 -24.64
N LEU A 170 12.46 -0.81 -23.32
CA LEU A 170 13.18 0.04 -22.39
C LEU A 170 14.44 -0.65 -21.91
N ILE A 171 15.59 -0.19 -22.40
CA ILE A 171 16.89 -0.71 -22.05
C ILE A 171 17.41 0.05 -20.83
N PRO A 172 17.60 -0.59 -19.66
CA PRO A 172 18.16 0.07 -18.49
C PRO A 172 19.62 0.46 -18.73
N ILE A 173 19.93 1.72 -18.45
CA ILE A 173 21.30 2.25 -18.45
C ILE A 173 21.71 2.44 -17.00
N TYR A 174 22.67 1.64 -16.54
CA TYR A 174 23.28 1.76 -15.22
C TYR A 174 24.52 2.64 -15.28
N LEU A 175 24.95 3.16 -14.12
CA LEU A 175 26.15 4.00 -13.99
C LEU A 175 27.40 3.44 -14.69
N ASN A 176 27.59 2.11 -14.64
CA ASN A 176 28.81 1.45 -15.11
C ASN A 176 28.61 0.57 -16.36
N ARG A 177 27.39 0.45 -16.88
CA ARG A 177 27.08 -0.42 -18.03
C ARG A 177 25.70 -0.16 -18.63
N ILE A 178 25.58 -0.40 -19.93
CA ILE A 178 24.29 -0.53 -20.61
C ILE A 178 23.98 -2.03 -20.68
N GLU A 179 22.76 -2.41 -20.33
CA GLU A 179 22.35 -3.81 -20.49
C GLU A 179 22.12 -4.12 -21.98
N THR A 180 22.80 -5.15 -22.49
CA THR A 180 22.73 -5.52 -23.91
C THR A 180 21.77 -6.67 -24.20
N ASP A 181 21.26 -7.37 -23.18
CA ASP A 181 20.31 -8.46 -23.37
C ASP A 181 18.87 -7.93 -23.49
N SER A 182 18.48 -7.57 -24.72
CA SER A 182 17.19 -6.96 -25.05
C SER A 182 15.96 -7.84 -24.85
N THR A 183 16.13 -9.14 -24.60
CA THR A 183 15.04 -10.12 -24.71
C THR A 183 14.14 -10.20 -23.47
N GLU A 184 14.54 -9.59 -22.35
CA GLU A 184 13.79 -9.63 -21.09
C GLU A 184 13.39 -8.24 -20.53
N PHE A 185 13.34 -7.21 -21.36
CA PHE A 185 13.09 -5.86 -20.87
C PHE A 185 11.61 -5.48 -20.79
N LEU A 186 11.37 -4.37 -20.06
CA LEU A 186 10.11 -3.68 -20.03
C LEU A 186 9.74 -3.28 -21.47
N LYS A 187 8.77 -3.99 -22.05
CA LYS A 187 8.23 -3.68 -23.36
C LYS A 187 7.15 -2.63 -23.22
N ILE A 188 7.20 -1.61 -24.06
CA ILE A 188 6.24 -0.52 -24.08
C ILE A 188 4.93 -1.06 -24.69
N VAL A 189 3.87 -1.03 -23.89
CA VAL A 189 2.53 -1.52 -24.29
C VAL A 189 1.57 -0.35 -24.52
N ARG A 190 1.85 0.81 -23.92
CA ARG A 190 1.13 2.07 -24.17
C ARG A 190 2.14 3.19 -24.27
N LYS A 191 2.19 3.86 -25.43
CA LYS A 191 2.86 5.14 -25.62
C LYS A 191 1.80 6.25 -25.60
N VAL A 192 2.13 7.40 -25.02
CA VAL A 192 1.36 8.61 -25.23
C VAL A 192 1.37 8.90 -26.72
N LYS A 193 0.19 9.08 -27.33
CA LYS A 193 0.08 9.77 -28.62
C LYS A 193 0.48 11.22 -28.35
N ASN A 194 1.62 11.65 -28.87
CA ASN A 194 1.88 13.08 -29.06
C ASN A 194 0.78 13.69 -29.95
#